data_AF-A0A4Y2FD53-F1
#
_entry.id   AF-A0A4Y2FD53-F1
#
_cell.length_a   1.000
_cell.length_b   1.000
_cell.length_c   1.000
_cell.angle_alpha   90.00
_cell.angle_beta   90.00
_cell.angle_gamma   90.00
#
_symmetry.space_group_name_H-M   'P 1'
#
loop_
_entity.id
_entity.type
_entity.pdbx_description
1 polymer ?
#
loop_
_entity_poly.entity_id
_entity_poly.type
_entity_poly.pdbx_seq_one_letter_code
_entity_poly.pdbx_strand_id
1 'polypeptide(L)'
;MVCQYQRILEHAENLKYKLYPSYHTVKEAKHLCRPHSISVTETSAEITFQTLVDHTVSRICHIEFVTEKLRFPTNDATEVIMKWGCDGSEQNRYKQKFSEENLSDESLFSICVVPLQIHSCKDDSKSVIWKIPVPSSTKYCRAFKFIFTK
;
A
#
# COMPACT_ATOMS: atom_id res chain seq x y z
N MET A 1 25.96 1.82 -7.50
CA MET A 1 25.11 0.61 -7.69
C MET A 1 24.15 0.91 -8.83
N VAL A 2 24.41 0.42 -10.05
CA VAL A 2 23.51 0.65 -11.20
C VAL A 2 22.24 -0.16 -10.98
N CYS A 3 21.09 0.52 -10.99
CA CYS A 3 19.79 -0.08 -10.66
C CYS A 3 19.41 -1.12 -11.73
N GLN A 4 19.04 -2.35 -11.35
CA GLN A 4 18.72 -3.44 -12.30
C GLN A 4 17.74 -3.01 -13.40
N TYR A 5 16.74 -2.18 -13.06
CA TYR A 5 15.80 -1.61 -14.01
C TYR A 5 16.46 -0.79 -15.13
N GLN A 6 17.45 0.04 -14.79
CA GLN A 6 18.16 0.88 -15.76
C GLN A 6 18.93 0.02 -16.76
N ARG A 7 19.55 -1.08 -16.30
CA ARG A 7 20.25 -2.03 -17.20
C ARG A 7 19.30 -2.68 -18.21
N ILE A 8 18.09 -3.05 -17.76
CA ILE A 8 17.07 -3.64 -18.63
C ILE A 8 16.58 -2.60 -19.66
N LEU A 9 16.35 -1.36 -19.22
CA LEU A 9 15.97 -0.25 -20.10
C LEU A 9 17.04 0.01 -21.16
N GLU A 10 18.30 0.20 -20.75
CA GLU A 10 19.45 0.41 -21.64
C GLU A 10 19.61 -0.73 -22.65
N HIS A 11 19.45 -1.99 -22.19
CA HIS A 11 19.52 -3.15 -23.07
C HIS A 11 18.41 -3.15 -24.13
N ALA A 12 17.17 -2.84 -23.75
CA ALA A 12 16.05 -2.75 -24.70
C ALA A 12 16.23 -1.60 -25.70
N GLU A 13 16.74 -0.45 -25.24
CA GLU A 13 17.06 0.71 -26.08
C GLU A 13 18.18 0.40 -27.07
N ASN A 14 19.22 -0.34 -26.65
CA ASN A 14 20.29 -0.81 -27.53
C ASN A 14 19.76 -1.74 -28.64
N LEU A 15 18.72 -2.53 -28.35
CA LEU A 15 18.01 -3.36 -29.33
C LEU A 15 16.94 -2.57 -30.11
N LYS A 16 16.84 -1.25 -29.94
CA LYS A 16 15.88 -0.34 -30.56
C LYS A 16 14.41 -0.61 -30.21
N TYR A 17 14.15 -1.25 -29.07
CA TYR A 17 12.80 -1.44 -28.54
C TYR A 17 12.45 -0.38 -27.50
N LYS A 18 11.36 0.36 -27.72
CA LYS A 18 10.82 1.36 -26.76
C LYS A 18 9.68 0.77 -25.94
N LEU A 19 9.98 -0.24 -25.12
CA LEU A 19 8.96 -0.96 -24.33
C LEU A 19 8.78 -0.40 -22.92
N TYR A 20 9.85 0.08 -22.29
CA TYR A 20 9.85 0.46 -20.88
C TYR A 20 9.82 1.99 -20.73
N PRO A 21 9.06 2.53 -19.75
CA PRO A 21 9.09 3.95 -19.46
C PRO A 21 10.45 4.35 -18.84
N SER A 22 10.76 5.65 -18.88
CA SER A 22 11.94 6.16 -18.19
C SER A 22 11.87 5.88 -16.68
N TYR A 23 13.02 5.76 -16.01
CA TYR A 23 13.05 5.59 -14.56
C TYR A 23 12.40 6.77 -13.81
N HIS A 24 12.48 7.99 -14.37
CA HIS A 24 11.80 9.17 -13.85
C HIS A 24 10.29 8.96 -13.77
N THR A 25 9.66 8.51 -14.87
CA THR A 25 8.23 8.20 -14.92
C THR A 25 7.83 7.15 -13.87
N VAL A 26 8.65 6.11 -13.69
CA VAL A 26 8.41 5.08 -12.65
C VAL A 26 8.50 5.67 -11.24
N LYS A 27 9.47 6.56 -10.99
CA LYS A 27 9.65 7.21 -9.69
C LYS A 27 8.45 8.08 -9.33
N GLU A 28 7.93 8.86 -10.28
CA GLU A 28 6.72 9.68 -10.08
C GLU A 28 5.49 8.81 -9.81
N ALA A 29 5.30 7.73 -10.58
CA ALA A 29 4.23 6.78 -10.34
C ALA A 29 4.32 6.13 -8.95
N LYS A 30 5.52 5.83 -8.45
CA LYS A 30 5.74 5.33 -7.09
C LYS A 30 5.39 6.37 -6.04
N HIS A 31 5.70 7.64 -6.28
CA HIS A 31 5.38 8.73 -5.35
C HIS A 31 3.87 8.87 -5.14
N LEU A 32 3.08 8.78 -6.21
CA LEU A 32 1.61 8.77 -6.17
C LEU A 32 1.01 7.59 -5.39
N CYS A 33 1.80 6.55 -5.10
CA CYS A 33 1.38 5.38 -4.30
C CYS A 33 1.71 5.51 -2.81
N ARG A 34 2.39 6.57 -2.41
CA ARG A 34 2.78 6.78 -1.01
C ARG A 34 1.74 7.64 -0.32
N PRO A 35 1.16 7.18 0.79
CA PRO A 35 0.32 8.04 1.59
C PRO A 35 1.18 9.15 2.23
N HIS A 36 0.55 10.27 2.54
CA HIS A 36 1.20 11.38 3.23
C HIS A 36 1.32 11.11 4.74
N SER A 37 2.13 11.92 5.44
CA SER A 37 2.19 11.93 6.91
C SER A 37 2.65 10.61 7.56
N ILE A 38 3.64 9.94 6.98
CA ILE A 38 4.29 8.77 7.61
C ILE A 38 5.28 9.27 8.66
N SER A 39 5.13 8.78 9.90
CA SER A 39 6.10 8.99 10.98
C SER A 39 7.10 7.84 10.98
N VAL A 40 8.39 8.15 11.02
CA VAL A 40 9.46 7.14 11.05
C VAL A 40 10.40 7.49 12.19
N THR A 41 10.63 6.53 13.07
CA THR A 41 11.63 6.57 14.14
C THR A 41 12.64 5.45 13.92
N GLU A 42 13.64 5.35 14.80
CA GLU A 42 14.56 4.21 14.79
C GLU A 42 13.87 2.88 15.11
N THR A 43 12.80 2.88 15.89
CA THR A 43 12.12 1.65 16.34
C THR A 43 10.82 1.36 15.61
N SER A 44 10.31 2.29 14.79
CA SER A 44 9.01 2.10 14.16
C SER A 44 8.84 2.94 12.91
N ALA A 45 7.90 2.54 12.07
CA ALA A 45 7.20 3.50 11.23
C ALA A 45 5.71 3.28 11.32
N GLU A 46 4.99 4.38 11.31
CA GLU A 46 3.55 4.38 11.45
C GLU A 46 2.88 5.45 10.59
N ILE A 47 1.64 5.17 10.26
CA ILE A 47 0.72 6.09 9.65
C ILE A 47 -0.62 5.99 10.36
N THR A 48 -1.35 7.11 10.45
CA THR A 48 -2.69 7.07 11.03
C THR A 48 -3.60 6.15 10.22
N PHE A 49 -4.43 5.37 10.92
CA PHE A 49 -5.34 4.43 10.27
C PHE A 49 -6.25 5.14 9.27
N GLN A 50 -6.76 6.33 9.60
CA GLN A 50 -7.60 7.13 8.72
C GLN A 50 -6.88 7.49 7.41
N THR A 51 -5.65 8.03 7.49
CA THR A 51 -4.88 8.40 6.29
C THR A 51 -4.66 7.20 5.38
N LEU A 52 -4.36 6.03 5.96
CA LEU A 52 -4.17 4.81 5.19
C LEU A 52 -5.47 4.35 4.52
N VAL A 53 -6.59 4.37 5.25
CA VAL A 53 -7.91 4.01 4.73
C VAL A 53 -8.27 4.94 3.57
N ASP A 54 -8.17 6.25 3.75
CA ASP A 54 -8.48 7.26 2.74
C ASP A 54 -7.63 7.07 1.48
N HIS A 55 -6.31 6.91 1.66
CA HIS A 55 -5.40 6.65 0.56
C HIS A 55 -5.74 5.32 -0.15
N THR A 56 -6.03 4.26 0.60
CA THR A 56 -6.36 2.95 0.03
C THR A 56 -7.66 2.99 -0.77
N VAL A 57 -8.71 3.61 -0.22
CA VAL A 57 -10.01 3.77 -0.88
C VAL A 57 -9.86 4.65 -2.12
N SER A 58 -9.18 5.80 -2.01
CA SER A 58 -8.88 6.66 -3.15
C SER A 58 -8.22 5.89 -4.28
N ARG A 59 -7.20 5.07 -3.99
CA ARG A 59 -6.52 4.25 -5.00
C ARG A 59 -7.41 3.19 -5.64
N ILE A 60 -8.37 2.62 -4.91
CA ILE A 60 -9.36 1.69 -5.46
C ILE A 60 -10.35 2.46 -6.37
N CYS A 61 -10.77 3.65 -5.96
CA CYS A 61 -11.70 4.49 -6.74
C CYS A 61 -11.12 4.94 -8.09
N HIS A 62 -9.79 5.02 -8.23
CA HIS A 62 -9.09 5.31 -9.48
C HIS A 62 -8.99 4.12 -10.44
N ILE A 63 -9.46 2.93 -10.06
CA ILE A 63 -9.55 1.79 -10.98
C ILE A 63 -10.68 2.06 -11.95
N GLU A 64 -10.43 1.95 -13.26
CA GLU A 64 -11.36 2.34 -14.33
C GLU A 64 -12.81 1.83 -14.11
N PHE A 65 -13.01 0.52 -13.93
CA PHE A 65 -14.34 -0.05 -13.71
C PHE A 65 -15.00 0.41 -12.40
N VAL A 66 -14.21 0.78 -11.39
CA VAL A 66 -14.72 1.31 -10.12
C VAL A 66 -15.16 2.76 -10.33
N THR A 67 -14.32 3.56 -11.00
CA THR A 67 -14.63 4.94 -11.37
C THR A 67 -15.92 5.00 -12.18
N GLU A 68 -16.12 4.11 -13.14
CA GLU A 68 -17.35 4.04 -13.94
C GLU A 68 -18.60 3.78 -13.10
N LYS A 69 -18.54 2.85 -12.13
CA LYS A 69 -19.65 2.59 -11.21
C LYS A 69 -19.96 3.78 -10.29
N LEU A 70 -18.95 4.57 -9.93
CA LEU A 70 -19.10 5.75 -9.08
C LEU A 70 -19.57 7.01 -9.83
N ARG A 71 -19.46 7.05 -11.17
CA ARG A 71 -19.87 8.22 -11.98
C ARG A 71 -21.38 8.45 -12.01
N PHE A 72 -22.18 7.47 -11.62
CA PHE A 72 -23.62 7.65 -11.47
C PHE A 72 -23.87 8.33 -10.13
N PRO A 73 -24.26 9.63 -10.11
CA PRO A 73 -24.41 10.38 -8.87
C PRO A 73 -25.58 9.80 -8.10
N THR A 74 -25.24 8.97 -7.13
CA THR A 74 -26.15 8.58 -6.07
C THR A 74 -25.72 9.34 -4.84
N ASN A 75 -26.64 10.08 -4.18
CA ASN A 75 -26.39 10.73 -2.88
C ASN A 75 -26.27 9.70 -1.73
N ASP A 76 -25.78 8.51 -2.07
CA ASP A 76 -25.84 7.32 -1.26
C ASP A 76 -24.54 7.19 -0.49
N ALA A 77 -24.67 6.83 0.79
CA ALA A 77 -23.52 6.53 1.62
C ALA A 77 -22.75 5.34 1.02
N THR A 78 -21.42 5.41 1.06
CA THR A 78 -20.55 4.29 0.68
C THR A 78 -20.00 3.63 1.94
N GLU A 79 -20.09 2.30 1.99
CA GLU A 79 -19.55 1.49 3.07
C GLU A 79 -18.29 0.75 2.58
N VAL A 80 -17.24 0.73 3.41
CA VAL A 80 -16.01 -0.01 3.11
C VAL A 80 -15.79 -1.07 4.17
N ILE A 81 -15.71 -2.32 3.74
CA ILE A 81 -15.42 -3.47 4.60
C ILE A 81 -13.93 -3.77 4.51
N MET A 82 -13.25 -3.78 5.65
CA MET A 82 -11.84 -4.11 5.75
C MET A 82 -11.60 -5.19 6.80
N LYS A 83 -10.52 -5.96 6.63
CA LYS A 83 -9.99 -6.89 7.64
C LYS A 83 -8.64 -6.35 8.11
N TRP A 84 -8.37 -6.41 9.40
CA TRP A 84 -7.06 -6.08 9.94
C TRP A 84 -6.47 -7.26 10.73
N GLY A 85 -5.17 -7.21 10.97
CA GLY A 85 -4.46 -8.17 11.79
C GLY A 85 -3.05 -7.70 12.10
N CYS A 86 -2.38 -8.40 13.00
CA CYS A 86 -0.97 -8.18 13.32
C CYS A 86 -0.23 -9.51 13.39
N ASP A 87 1.06 -9.46 13.11
CA ASP A 87 1.94 -10.62 13.19
C ASP A 87 3.39 -10.20 13.50
N GLY A 88 4.14 -11.12 14.09
CA GLY A 88 5.54 -10.95 14.48
C GLY A 88 6.46 -11.86 13.67
N SER A 89 7.67 -11.39 13.36
CA SER A 89 8.69 -12.18 12.69
C SER A 89 10.09 -11.85 13.20
N GLU A 90 10.95 -12.85 13.30
CA GLU A 90 12.38 -12.65 13.54
C GLU A 90 13.14 -12.40 12.23
N GLN A 91 14.21 -11.61 12.28
CA GLN A 91 15.04 -11.27 11.14
C GLN A 91 16.52 -11.09 11.52
N ASN A 92 17.39 -11.15 10.51
CA ASN A 92 18.80 -10.86 10.71
C ASN A 92 19.01 -9.37 11.02
N ARG A 93 19.76 -9.09 12.09
CA ARG A 93 20.11 -7.72 12.49
C ARG A 93 20.91 -7.02 11.40
N TYR A 94 20.50 -5.82 11.02
CA TYR A 94 21.24 -4.94 10.10
C TYR A 94 22.31 -4.10 10.82
N LYS A 95 22.40 -4.23 12.17
CA LYS A 95 23.20 -3.38 13.06
C LYS A 95 22.78 -1.92 12.95
N GLN A 96 21.48 -1.68 12.87
CA GLN A 96 20.95 -0.33 12.94
C GLN A 96 21.47 0.37 14.20
N LYS A 97 21.89 1.63 14.07
CA LYS A 97 22.30 2.43 15.22
C LYS A 97 21.04 2.89 15.94
N PHE A 98 20.93 2.55 17.22
CA PHE A 98 19.86 3.00 18.11
C PHE A 98 20.40 4.05 19.09
N SER A 99 19.53 4.93 19.55
CA SER A 99 19.84 5.89 20.59
C SER A 99 19.97 5.24 21.97
N GLU A 100 19.24 4.15 22.21
CA GLU A 100 19.28 3.37 23.44
C GLU A 100 19.91 1.97 23.20
N GLU A 101 20.69 1.48 24.17
CA GLU A 101 21.42 0.21 24.05
C GLU A 101 20.50 -1.04 24.09
N ASN A 102 19.28 -0.90 24.62
CA ASN A 102 18.34 -2.00 24.78
C ASN A 102 17.48 -2.27 23.53
N LEU A 103 17.60 -1.43 22.51
CA LEU A 103 16.82 -1.54 21.28
C LEU A 103 17.50 -2.50 20.29
N SER A 104 16.70 -3.24 19.53
CA SER A 104 17.19 -4.19 18.54
C SER A 104 16.25 -4.28 17.35
N ASP A 105 16.81 -4.46 16.15
CA ASP A 105 16.13 -4.71 14.89
C ASP A 105 15.85 -6.20 14.62
N GLU A 106 16.12 -7.09 15.58
CA GLU A 106 16.03 -8.55 15.38
C GLU A 106 14.61 -9.10 15.26
N SER A 107 13.64 -8.40 15.81
CA SER A 107 12.23 -8.81 15.82
C SER A 107 11.39 -7.68 15.26
N LEU A 108 10.50 -8.02 14.34
CA LEU A 108 9.58 -7.11 13.68
C LEU A 108 8.16 -7.49 14.04
N PHE A 109 7.42 -6.54 14.60
CA PHE A 109 5.98 -6.64 14.78
C PHE A 109 5.30 -5.74 13.76
N SER A 110 4.32 -6.24 13.02
CA SER A 110 3.60 -5.50 11.99
C SER A 110 2.10 -5.54 12.20
N ILE A 111 1.43 -4.43 11.91
CA ILE A 111 -0.03 -4.32 11.90
C ILE A 111 -0.46 -3.91 10.49
N CYS A 112 -1.37 -4.69 9.93
CA CYS A 112 -1.80 -4.58 8.55
C CYS A 112 -3.32 -4.53 8.43
N VAL A 113 -3.79 -3.92 7.34
CA VAL A 113 -5.20 -3.93 6.92
C VAL A 113 -5.32 -4.38 5.47
N VAL A 114 -6.42 -5.04 5.14
CA VAL A 114 -6.78 -5.50 3.80
C VAL A 114 -8.18 -4.97 3.46
N PRO A 115 -8.34 -4.15 2.41
CA PRO A 115 -9.66 -3.79 1.93
C PRO A 115 -10.33 -5.01 1.30
N LEU A 116 -11.56 -5.31 1.71
CA LEU A 116 -12.30 -6.47 1.20
C LEU A 116 -13.35 -6.07 0.18
N GLN A 117 -14.22 -5.11 0.52
CA GLN A 117 -15.37 -4.73 -0.29
C GLN A 117 -15.69 -3.24 -0.15
N ILE A 118 -16.24 -2.65 -1.20
CA ILE A 118 -16.84 -1.31 -1.20
C ILE A 118 -18.27 -1.46 -1.70
N HIS A 119 -19.23 -0.97 -0.91
CA HIS A 119 -20.66 -1.04 -1.19
C HIS A 119 -21.26 0.36 -1.34
N SER A 120 -22.21 0.52 -2.26
CA SER A 120 -23.16 1.63 -2.25
C SER A 120 -24.38 1.22 -1.44
N CYS A 121 -24.80 2.10 -0.52
CA CYS A 121 -25.97 1.92 0.32
C CYS A 121 -27.11 2.82 -0.18
N LYS A 122 -28.01 2.25 -0.98
CA LYS A 122 -29.18 2.95 -1.53
C LYS A 122 -30.47 2.38 -0.96
N ASP A 123 -31.27 3.18 -0.26
CA ASP A 123 -32.64 2.82 0.15
C ASP A 123 -32.77 1.37 0.66
N ASP A 124 -31.98 1.01 1.68
CA ASP A 124 -31.81 -0.33 2.29
C ASP A 124 -31.23 -1.45 1.39
N SER A 125 -30.98 -1.19 0.12
CA SER A 125 -30.26 -2.09 -0.79
C SER A 125 -28.76 -1.82 -0.80
N LYS A 126 -27.95 -2.88 -0.57
CA LYS A 126 -26.49 -2.83 -0.69
C LYS A 126 -26.05 -3.38 -2.04
N SER A 127 -25.37 -2.57 -2.83
CA SER A 127 -24.79 -3.00 -4.11
C SER A 127 -23.26 -2.99 -4.06
N VAL A 128 -22.63 -4.02 -4.64
CA VAL A 128 -21.16 -4.15 -4.62
C VAL A 128 -20.52 -3.32 -5.73
N ILE A 129 -19.79 -2.27 -5.34
CA ILE A 129 -18.99 -1.46 -6.25
C ILE A 129 -17.70 -2.21 -6.57
N TRP A 130 -16.97 -2.62 -5.53
CA TRP A 130 -15.69 -3.30 -5.64
C TRP A 130 -15.58 -4.44 -4.63
N LYS A 131 -14.91 -5.52 -5.03
CA LYS A 131 -14.55 -6.64 -4.17
C LYS A 131 -13.14 -7.09 -4.50
N ILE A 132 -12.34 -7.36 -3.48
CA ILE A 132 -10.99 -7.88 -3.63
C ILE A 132 -11.01 -9.23 -4.38
N PRO A 133 -10.15 -9.43 -5.40
CA PRO A 133 -10.12 -10.69 -6.14
C PRO A 133 -9.50 -11.84 -5.32
N VAL A 134 -8.48 -11.56 -4.51
CA VAL A 134 -7.76 -12.57 -3.71
C VAL A 134 -7.52 -12.06 -2.28
N PRO A 135 -8.44 -12.33 -1.33
CA PRO A 135 -8.39 -11.80 0.04
C PRO A 135 -7.15 -12.13 0.86
N SER A 136 -6.48 -13.25 0.53
CA SER A 136 -5.29 -13.73 1.27
C SER A 136 -3.96 -13.33 0.61
N SER A 137 -3.99 -12.55 -0.48
CA SER A 137 -2.77 -12.13 -1.16
C SER A 137 -2.08 -10.99 -0.41
N THR A 138 -0.77 -11.11 -0.20
CA THR A 138 0.08 -10.05 0.38
C THR A 138 0.06 -8.76 -0.43
N LYS A 139 -0.31 -8.82 -1.73
CA LYS A 139 -0.44 -7.64 -2.62
C LYS A 139 -1.41 -6.58 -2.10
N TYR A 140 -2.43 -7.00 -1.33
CA TYR A 140 -3.46 -6.12 -0.77
C TYR A 140 -3.28 -5.88 0.73
N CYS A 141 -2.25 -6.47 1.35
CA CYS A 141 -1.93 -6.30 2.76
C CYS A 141 -1.20 -4.96 2.95
N ARG A 142 -1.88 -3.98 3.54
CA ARG A 142 -1.35 -2.63 3.77
C ARG A 142 -0.87 -2.52 5.20
N ALA A 143 0.45 -2.51 5.38
CA ALA A 143 1.05 -2.20 6.67
C ALA A 143 0.80 -0.74 7.03
N PHE A 144 0.38 -0.49 8.26
CA PHE A 144 0.20 0.88 8.77
C PHE A 144 0.99 1.16 10.03
N LYS A 145 1.49 0.10 10.67
CA LYS A 145 2.49 0.21 11.73
C LYS A 145 3.43 -0.98 11.63
N PHE A 146 4.72 -0.71 11.71
CA PHE A 146 5.72 -1.73 12.03
C PHE A 146 6.62 -1.23 13.15
N ILE A 147 7.06 -2.15 14.00
CA ILE A 147 7.79 -1.87 15.23
C ILE A 147 8.89 -2.91 15.36
N PHE A 148 10.10 -2.47 15.68
CA PHE A 148 11.14 -3.37 16.15
C PHE A 148 10.96 -3.62 17.64
N THR A 149 10.43 -4.80 17.98
CA THR A 149 10.10 -5.19 19.35
C THR A 149 10.01 -6.71 19.48
N LYS A 150 10.22 -7.22 20.71
CA LYS A 150 10.07 -8.64 21.06
C LYS A 150 8.67 -8.94 21.57
#